data_AF-A0A973HXG3-F1
#
_entry.id   AF-A0A973HXG3-F1
#
_cell.length_a   1.000
_cell.length_b   1.000
_cell.length_c   1.000
_cell.angle_alpha   90.00
_cell.angle_beta   90.00
_cell.angle_gamma   90.00
#
_symmetry.space_group_name_H-M   'P 1'
#
loop_
_entity.id
_entity.type
_entity.pdbx_description
1 polymer ?
#
loop_
_entity_poly.entity_id
_entity_poly.type
_entity_poly.pdbx_seq_one_letter_code
_entity_poly.pdbx_strand_id
1 'polypeptide(L)' 'MPFPEHLKGAYQSFTEADISKLRDMGYDQPFATVEEGTRIYLDTLNK' A
#
# COMPACT_ATOMS: atom_id res chain seq x y z
N MET A 1 12.87 -5.17 -20.57
CA MET A 1 13.47 -4.03 -19.83
C MET A 1 14.22 -4.59 -18.63
N PRO A 2 15.46 -4.18 -18.34
CA PRO A 2 16.21 -4.68 -17.18
C PRO A 2 15.73 -4.03 -15.88
N PHE A 3 15.86 -4.75 -14.75
CA PHE A 3 15.62 -4.19 -13.43
C PHE A 3 16.68 -3.11 -13.09
N PRO A 4 16.32 -1.98 -12.47
CA PRO A 4 17.27 -0.90 -12.19
C PRO A 4 18.40 -1.35 -11.24
N GLU A 5 19.67 -1.16 -11.65
CA GLU A 5 20.84 -1.61 -10.88
C GLU A 5 20.90 -1.02 -9.47
N HIS A 6 20.56 0.26 -9.32
CA HIS A 6 20.61 0.96 -8.04
C HIS A 6 19.55 0.48 -7.03
N LEU A 7 18.54 -0.27 -7.47
CA LEU A 7 17.53 -0.85 -6.57
C LEU A 7 17.94 -2.26 -6.08
N LYS A 8 18.98 -2.87 -6.65
CA LYS A 8 19.46 -4.19 -6.19
C LYS A 8 20.00 -4.08 -4.77
N GLY A 9 19.48 -4.91 -3.86
CA GLY A 9 19.85 -4.89 -2.44
C GLY A 9 19.06 -3.90 -1.57
N ALA A 10 18.36 -2.94 -2.18
CA ALA A 10 17.46 -2.01 -1.49
C ALA A 10 15.97 -2.28 -1.79
N TYR A 11 15.67 -3.07 -2.82
CA TYR A 11 14.31 -3.40 -3.21
C TYR A 11 13.71 -4.50 -2.34
N GLN A 12 12.60 -4.18 -1.69
CA GLN A 12 11.80 -5.15 -0.97
C GLN A 12 10.80 -5.81 -1.93
N SER A 13 11.01 -7.08 -2.23
CA SER A 13 10.14 -7.84 -3.14
C SER A 13 8.78 -8.21 -2.54
N PHE A 14 8.64 -8.15 -1.22
CA PHE A 14 7.40 -8.44 -0.50
C PHE A 14 7.28 -7.63 0.79
N THR A 15 6.13 -7.00 0.99
CA THR A 15 5.76 -6.27 2.21
C THR A 15 4.36 -6.68 2.63
N GLU A 16 4.18 -6.93 3.93
CA GLU A 16 2.87 -7.10 4.54
C GLU A 16 2.91 -6.48 5.93
N ALA A 17 1.92 -5.63 6.25
CA ALA A 17 1.86 -4.96 7.53
C ALA A 17 1.21 -5.88 8.57
N ASP A 18 1.92 -6.16 9.67
CA ASP A 18 1.27 -6.67 10.88
C ASP A 18 0.47 -5.53 11.54
N ILE A 19 -0.85 -5.64 11.49
CA ILE A 19 -1.79 -4.65 12.01
C ILE A 19 -2.34 -5.01 13.40
N SER A 20 -1.83 -6.05 14.06
CA SER A 20 -2.29 -6.48 15.39
C SER A 20 -2.33 -5.32 16.39
N LYS A 21 -1.23 -4.58 16.52
CA LYS A 21 -1.13 -3.42 17.40
C LYS A 21 -2.15 -2.33 17.09
N LEU A 22 -2.44 -2.11 15.80
CA LEU A 22 -3.43 -1.12 15.39
C LEU A 22 -4.84 -1.53 15.84
N ARG A 23 -5.15 -2.83 15.72
CA ARG A 23 -6.42 -3.40 16.19
C ARG A 23 -6.52 -3.39 17.72
N ASP A 24 -5.43 -3.73 18.42
CA ASP A 24 -5.38 -3.72 19.89
C ASP A 24 -5.59 -2.32 20.49
N MET A 25 -5.17 -1.27 19.77
CA MET A 25 -5.43 0.12 20.15
C MET A 25 -6.87 0.58 19.88
N GLY A 26 -7.72 -0.28 19.31
CA GLY A 26 -9.15 -0.02 19.11
C GLY A 26 -9.54 0.53 17.74
N TYR A 27 -8.63 0.57 16.75
CA TYR A 27 -9.00 0.92 15.39
C TYR A 27 -9.66 -0.28 14.71
N ASP A 28 -10.96 -0.20 14.45
CA ASP A 28 -11.79 -1.30 13.94
C ASP A 28 -12.23 -1.12 12.48
N GLN A 29 -11.99 0.06 11.90
CA GLN A 29 -12.43 0.36 10.54
C GLN A 29 -11.68 -0.47 9.47
N PRO A 30 -12.32 -0.79 8.33
CA PRO A 30 -11.66 -1.46 7.23
C PRO A 30 -10.65 -0.53 6.53
N PHE A 31 -9.65 -1.13 5.88
CA PHE A 31 -8.84 -0.43 4.89
C PHE A 31 -9.44 -0.62 3.51
N ALA A 32 -9.36 0.41 2.66
CA ALA A 32 -9.73 0.28 1.26
C ALA A 32 -8.83 -0.74 0.56
N THR A 33 -9.39 -1.48 -0.41
CA THR A 33 -8.56 -2.30 -1.30
C THR A 33 -7.78 -1.43 -2.27
N VAL A 34 -6.84 -2.04 -3.01
CA VAL A 34 -6.08 -1.33 -4.04
C VAL A 34 -7.01 -0.82 -5.14
N GLU A 35 -8.00 -1.61 -5.55
CA GLU A 35 -8.97 -1.25 -6.58
C GLU A 35 -9.82 -0.04 -6.17
N GLU A 36 -10.35 -0.07 -4.94
CA GLU A 36 -11.16 1.01 -4.39
C GLU A 36 -10.35 2.31 -4.25
N GLY A 37 -9.16 2.21 -3.62
CA GLY A 37 -8.29 3.35 -3.40
C GLY A 37 -7.79 3.97 -4.70
N THR A 38 -7.39 3.15 -5.68
CA THR A 38 -6.92 3.63 -6.99
C THR A 38 -8.01 4.38 -7.74
N ARG A 39 -9.25 3.85 -7.73
CA ARG A 39 -10.38 4.53 -8.38
C ARG A 39 -10.65 5.90 -7.76
N ILE A 40 -10.78 5.96 -6.42
CA ILE A 40 -11.02 7.21 -5.70
C ILE A 40 -9.90 8.21 -5.98
N TYR A 41 -8.64 7.75 -6.02
CA TYR A 41 -7.49 8.60 -6.29
C TYR A 41 -7.53 9.20 -7.71
N LEU A 42 -7.79 8.39 -8.73
CA LEU A 42 -7.90 8.87 -10.12
C LEU A 42 -9.10 9.81 -10.31
N ASP A 43 -10.25 9.49 -9.71
CA ASP A 43 -11.43 10.37 -9.74
C ASP A 43 -11.15 11.71 -9.05
N THR A 44 -10.25 11.75 -8.06
CA THR A 44 -9.82 12.97 -7.39
C THR A 44 -8.81 13.76 -8.22
N LEU A 45 -7.85 13.09 -8.86
CA LEU A 45 -6.82 13.74 -9.69
C LEU A 45 -7.38 14.36 -10.98
N ASN A 46 -8.47 13.81 -11.51
CA ASN A 46 -9.08 14.25 -12.78
C ASN A 46 -10.25 15.24 -12.59
N LYS A 47 -10.41 15.79 -11.39
CA LYS A 47 -11.34 16.90 -11.10
C LYS A 47 -10.65 18.24 -11.28
#